data_AF-A0A8R1EQ21-F1
#
_entry.id   AF-A0A8R1EQ21-F1
#
_cell.length_a   1.000
_cell.length_b   1.000
_cell.length_c   1.000
_cell.angle_alpha   90.00
_cell.angle_beta   90.00
_cell.angle_gamma   90.00
#
_symmetry.space_group_name_H-M   'P 1'
#
loop_
_entity.id
_entity.type
_entity.pdbx_description
1 polymer ?
#
loop_
_entity_poly.entity_id
_entity_poly.type
_entity_poly.pdbx_seq_one_letter_code
_entity_poly.pdbx_strand_id
1 'polypeptide(L)'
;MLQHLPCYAKSAPALIRHCRPRCGGYKALVHTQDGYSQRQLLCDHTCSTFILKRLCPDETGVAAAKYLLEFTRLQVDYWMKDFTKQSKSRVPMTCRKVQCKDFKLANCRSQQRYRKRVIDN
;
A
#
# COMPACT_ATOMS: atom_id res chain seq x y z
N MET A 1 0.19 16.83 -5.96
CA MET A 1 1.08 15.66 -5.74
C MET A 1 2.42 16.03 -5.09
N LEU A 2 3.02 17.21 -5.39
CA LEU A 2 4.32 17.62 -4.86
C LEU A 2 4.36 18.13 -3.40
N GLN A 3 3.21 18.50 -2.81
CA GLN A 3 3.16 19.15 -1.50
C GLN A 3 3.53 18.21 -0.32
N HIS A 4 3.48 16.89 -0.50
CA HIS A 4 3.78 15.91 0.56
C HIS A 4 5.23 15.39 0.51
N LEU A 5 5.98 15.68 -0.56
CA LEU A 5 7.37 15.27 -0.74
C LEU A 5 8.31 15.78 0.36
N PRO A 6 8.21 17.02 0.87
CA PRO A 6 9.10 17.49 1.93
C PRO A 6 8.95 16.70 3.24
N CYS A 7 7.71 16.41 3.64
CA CYS A 7 7.42 15.59 4.81
C CYS A 7 7.90 14.14 4.62
N TYR A 8 7.68 13.56 3.44
CA TYR A 8 8.17 12.22 3.13
C TYR A 8 9.70 12.15 3.16
N ALA A 9 10.39 13.11 2.55
CA ALA A 9 11.85 13.16 2.54
C ALA A 9 12.43 13.27 3.95
N LYS A 10 11.83 14.10 4.81
CA LYS A 10 12.23 14.25 6.22
C LYS A 10 11.99 12.98 7.04
N SER A 11 10.87 12.29 6.80
CA SER A 11 10.48 11.09 7.55
C SER A 11 11.08 9.79 7.01
N ALA A 12 11.60 9.79 5.77
CA ALA A 12 12.17 8.62 5.11
C ALA A 12 13.21 7.87 5.96
N PRO A 13 14.18 8.52 6.63
CA PRO A 13 15.13 7.81 7.49
C PRO A 13 14.44 7.07 8.65
N ALA A 14 13.42 7.68 9.27
CA ALA A 14 12.68 7.06 10.37
C ALA A 14 11.78 5.93 9.87
N LEU A 15 11.16 6.08 8.70
CA LEU A 15 10.40 5.01 8.04
C LEU A 15 11.29 3.80 7.75
N ILE A 16 12.50 4.03 7.24
CA ILE A 16 13.49 2.99 6.98
C ILE A 16 13.96 2.32 8.28
N ARG A 17 14.21 3.07 9.34
CA ARG A 17 14.70 2.51 10.60
C ARG A 17 13.64 1.74 11.38
N HIS A 18 12.40 2.24 11.42
CA HIS A 18 11.37 1.72 12.33
C HIS A 18 10.33 0.85 11.65
N CYS A 19 9.94 1.17 10.42
CA CYS A 19 8.89 0.44 9.72
C CYS A 19 9.46 -0.68 8.84
N ARG A 20 10.62 -0.46 8.19
CA ARG A 20 11.23 -1.47 7.31
C ARG A 20 11.57 -2.79 8.00
N PRO A 21 12.12 -2.86 9.22
CA PRO A 21 12.46 -4.15 9.84
C PRO A 21 11.25 -5.03 10.09
N ARG A 22 10.07 -4.43 10.32
CA ARG A 22 8.79 -5.14 10.47
C ARG A 22 8.35 -5.84 9.19
N CYS A 23 8.94 -5.45 8.06
CA CYS A 23 8.58 -5.88 6.72
C CYS A 23 9.54 -6.86 6.08
N GLY A 24 10.59 -7.26 6.80
CA GLY A 24 11.63 -8.11 6.26
C GLY A 24 12.47 -7.41 5.18
N GLY A 25 13.48 -8.14 4.71
CA GLY A 25 14.41 -7.66 3.69
C GLY A 25 13.72 -7.34 2.35
N TYR A 26 14.26 -6.38 1.61
CA TYR A 26 13.91 -6.19 0.19
C TYR A 26 14.33 -7.47 -0.54
N LYS A 27 13.37 -8.24 -1.04
CA LYS A 27 13.62 -9.33 -1.99
C LYS A 27 13.26 -8.85 -3.40
N ALA A 28 13.96 -9.36 -4.40
CA ALA A 28 13.59 -9.12 -5.80
C ALA A 28 12.13 -9.55 -6.01
N LEU A 29 11.39 -8.83 -6.86
CA LEU A 29 10.02 -9.21 -7.16
C LEU A 29 10.06 -10.53 -7.93
N VAL A 30 9.49 -11.57 -7.33
CA VAL A 30 9.19 -12.82 -8.00
C VAL A 30 7.75 -12.74 -8.50
N HIS A 31 7.52 -12.97 -9.79
CA HIS A 31 6.19 -12.97 -10.42
C HIS A 31 5.35 -14.20 -10.05
N THR A 32 5.20 -14.44 -8.75
CA THR A 32 4.43 -15.53 -8.16
C THR A 32 3.50 -14.97 -7.08
N GLN A 33 2.47 -15.75 -6.71
CA GLN A 33 1.52 -15.35 -5.68
C GLN A 33 2.22 -15.00 -4.35
N ASP A 34 3.22 -15.79 -3.96
CA ASP A 34 4.01 -15.56 -2.75
C ASP A 34 4.92 -14.33 -2.88
N GLY A 35 5.52 -14.11 -4.05
CA GLY A 35 6.36 -12.94 -4.30
C GLY A 35 5.60 -11.61 -4.17
N TYR A 36 4.36 -11.55 -4.66
CA TYR A 36 3.51 -10.37 -4.48
C TYR A 36 3.03 -10.18 -3.05
N SER A 37 2.82 -11.28 -2.32
CA SER A 37 2.39 -11.23 -0.91
C SER A 37 3.44 -10.61 0.02
N GLN A 38 4.73 -10.64 -0.38
CA GLN A 38 5.88 -10.20 0.40
C GLN A 38 6.30 -8.75 0.13
N ARG A 39 5.60 -7.99 -0.73
CA ARG A 39 6.04 -6.61 -1.08
C ARG A 39 5.84 -5.59 0.05
N GLN A 40 6.89 -4.80 0.29
CA GLN A 40 7.04 -3.89 1.44
C GLN A 40 6.05 -2.73 1.56
N LEU A 41 5.47 -2.21 0.48
CA LEU A 41 4.46 -1.14 0.63
C LEU A 41 3.18 -1.63 1.33
N LEU A 42 2.94 -2.95 1.32
CA LEU A 42 1.80 -3.56 2.00
C LEU A 42 2.01 -3.71 3.51
N CYS A 43 3.26 -3.67 3.98
CA CYS A 43 3.59 -4.39 5.20
C CYS A 43 3.31 -3.64 6.51
N ASP A 44 3.48 -2.32 6.58
CA ASP A 44 3.10 -1.59 7.80
C ASP A 44 2.72 -0.13 7.54
N HIS A 45 1.55 0.04 6.92
CA HIS A 45 0.94 1.36 6.77
C HIS A 45 0.63 2.00 8.13
N THR A 46 0.36 1.21 9.17
CA THR A 46 0.14 1.70 10.54
C THR A 46 1.40 2.37 11.09
N CYS A 47 2.56 1.72 11.00
CA CYS A 47 3.85 2.32 11.35
C CYS A 47 4.14 3.56 10.51
N SER A 48 3.92 3.47 9.19
CA SER A 48 4.16 4.57 8.27
C SER A 48 3.34 5.82 8.65
N THR A 49 2.05 5.61 8.92
CA THR A 49 1.12 6.65 9.37
C THR A 49 1.55 7.26 10.70
N PHE A 50 1.95 6.43 11.66
CA PHE A 50 2.41 6.90 12.97
C PHE A 50 3.66 7.79 12.83
N ILE A 51 4.66 7.36 12.07
CA ILE A 51 5.90 8.13 11.86
C ILE A 51 5.61 9.46 11.14
N LEU A 52 4.75 9.45 10.12
CA LEU A 52 4.40 10.65 9.37
C LEU A 52 3.65 11.68 10.21
N LYS A 53 2.67 11.23 11.01
CA LYS A 53 1.95 12.10 11.95
C LYS A 53 2.86 12.65 13.05
N ARG A 54 3.89 11.89 13.45
CA ARG A 54 4.81 12.31 14.51
C ARG A 54 5.88 13.31 14.05
N LEU A 55 6.36 13.20 12.81
CA LEU A 55 7.52 13.96 12.33
C LEU A 55 7.17 15.17 11.46
N CYS A 56 5.93 15.22 10.98
CA CYS A 56 5.40 16.29 10.14
C CYS A 56 4.29 17.03 10.86
N PRO A 57 3.99 18.29 10.47
CA PRO A 57 2.80 19.00 10.97
C PRO A 57 1.54 18.16 10.76
N ASP A 58 0.60 18.20 11.71
CA ASP A 58 -0.54 17.26 11.77
C ASP A 58 -1.28 17.11 10.43
N GLU A 59 -1.65 18.22 9.78
CA GLU A 59 -2.34 18.19 8.49
C GLU A 59 -1.49 17.57 7.37
N THR A 60 -0.20 17.90 7.34
CA THR A 60 0.74 17.40 6.31
C THR A 60 1.04 15.92 6.52
N GLY A 61 1.21 15.48 7.77
CA GLY A 61 1.43 14.08 8.13
C GLY A 61 0.23 13.21 7.81
N VAL A 62 -0.98 13.68 8.09
CA VAL A 62 -2.24 13.02 7.70
C VAL A 62 -2.36 12.91 6.18
N ALA A 63 -2.12 14.00 5.45
CA ALA A 63 -2.21 14.01 4.00
C ALA A 63 -1.15 13.11 3.33
N ALA A 64 0.09 13.13 3.83
CA ALA A 64 1.16 12.24 3.36
C ALA A 64 0.83 10.76 3.62
N ALA A 65 0.31 10.41 4.79
CA ALA A 65 -0.10 9.04 5.10
C ALA A 65 -1.24 8.56 4.20
N LYS A 66 -2.22 9.42 3.90
CA LYS A 66 -3.31 9.13 2.96
C LYS A 66 -2.78 8.93 1.54
N TYR A 67 -1.89 9.80 1.08
CA TYR A 67 -1.26 9.68 -0.23
C TYR A 67 -0.51 8.36 -0.38
N LEU A 68 0.32 7.98 0.60
CA LEU A 68 1.02 6.70 0.57
C LEU A 68 0.07 5.50 0.52
N LEU A 69 -1.08 5.57 1.22
CA LEU A 69 -2.10 4.53 1.15
C LEU A 69 -2.67 4.38 -0.27
N GLU A 70 -3.07 5.50 -0.87
CA GLU A 70 -3.67 5.53 -2.20
C GLU A 70 -2.67 5.08 -3.26
N PHE A 71 -1.42 5.56 -3.17
CA PHE A 71 -0.35 5.13 -4.05
C PHE A 71 -0.07 3.62 -3.94
N THR A 72 -0.03 3.09 -2.72
CA THR A 72 0.12 1.65 -2.48
C THR A 72 -1.02 0.86 -3.11
N ARG A 73 -2.27 1.31 -2.96
CA ARG A 73 -3.44 0.66 -3.57
C ARG A 73 -3.34 0.62 -5.09
N LEU A 74 -2.96 1.74 -5.72
CA LEU A 74 -2.78 1.82 -7.18
C LEU A 74 -1.69 0.86 -7.66
N GLN A 75 -0.55 0.82 -6.96
CA GLN A 75 0.53 -0.10 -7.30
C GLN A 75 0.11 -1.57 -7.22
N VAL A 76 -0.57 -1.95 -6.15
CA VAL A 76 -1.07 -3.32 -5.95
C VAL A 76 -2.10 -3.69 -7.02
N ASP A 77 -3.03 -2.79 -7.34
CA ASP A 77 -4.02 -3.03 -8.39
C ASP A 77 -3.36 -3.25 -9.75
N TYR A 78 -2.36 -2.44 -10.11
CA TYR A 78 -1.62 -2.60 -11.35
C TYR A 78 -0.94 -3.97 -11.42
N TRP A 79 -0.19 -4.34 -10.37
CA TRP A 79 0.49 -5.64 -10.32
C TRP A 79 -0.48 -6.82 -10.38
N MET A 80 -1.62 -6.73 -9.70
CA MET A 80 -2.61 -7.80 -9.66
C MET A 80 -3.37 -7.93 -10.98
N LYS A 81 -3.64 -6.82 -11.67
CA LYS A 81 -4.28 -6.83 -12.99
C LYS A 81 -3.44 -7.61 -14.00
N ASP A 82 -2.12 -7.40 -14.00
CA ASP A 82 -1.22 -8.10 -14.92
C ASP A 82 -1.06 -9.57 -14.52
N PHE A 83 -0.86 -9.84 -13.22
CA PHE A 83 -0.69 -11.20 -12.71
C PHE A 83 -1.92 -12.08 -12.94
N THR A 84 -3.12 -11.58 -12.61
CA THR A 84 -4.36 -12.38 -12.74
C THR A 84 -4.73 -12.68 -14.19
N LYS A 85 -4.39 -11.80 -15.14
CA LYS A 85 -4.53 -12.04 -16.58
C LYS A 85 -3.61 -13.15 -17.08
N GLN A 86 -2.35 -13.16 -16.64
CA GLN A 86 -1.36 -14.13 -17.12
C GLN A 86 -1.48 -15.50 -16.47
N SER A 87 -1.80 -15.55 -15.17
CA SER A 87 -1.67 -16.77 -14.36
C SER A 87 -2.98 -17.47 -14.02
N LYS A 88 -4.15 -16.91 -14.40
CA LYS A 88 -5.49 -17.33 -13.89
C LYS A 88 -5.55 -17.50 -12.36
N SER A 89 -4.62 -16.89 -11.62
CA SER A 89 -4.48 -17.07 -10.17
C SER A 89 -5.31 -16.04 -9.40
N ARG A 90 -5.62 -16.37 -8.14
CA ARG A 90 -6.35 -15.48 -7.25
C ARG A 90 -5.41 -14.44 -6.64
N VAL A 91 -5.94 -13.24 -6.38
CA VAL A 91 -5.21 -12.19 -5.67
C VAL A 91 -4.87 -12.67 -4.24
N PRO A 92 -3.59 -12.59 -3.81
CA PRO A 92 -3.20 -12.94 -2.45
C PRO A 92 -4.01 -12.18 -1.38
N MET A 93 -4.29 -12.82 -0.26
CA MET A 93 -5.07 -12.20 0.82
C MET A 93 -4.40 -10.96 1.42
N THR A 94 -3.07 -10.92 1.46
CA THR A 94 -2.31 -9.74 1.91
C THR A 94 -2.48 -8.56 0.97
N CYS A 95 -2.48 -8.78 -0.35
CA CYS A 95 -2.76 -7.76 -1.35
C CYS A 95 -4.22 -7.28 -1.29
N ARG A 96 -5.18 -8.20 -1.05
CA ARG A 96 -6.60 -7.83 -0.87
C ARG A 96 -6.83 -6.93 0.34
N LYS A 97 -6.17 -7.19 1.47
CA LYS A 97 -6.31 -6.40 2.71
C LYS A 97 -6.06 -4.91 2.51
N VAL A 98 -5.13 -4.54 1.62
CA VAL A 98 -4.80 -3.13 1.35
C VAL A 98 -5.93 -2.35 0.68
N GLN A 99 -6.84 -3.05 0.01
CA GLN A 99 -8.06 -2.44 -0.53
C GLN A 99 -9.15 -2.22 0.52
N CYS A 100 -8.91 -2.63 1.76
CA CYS A 100 -9.94 -2.67 2.80
C CYS A 100 -9.66 -1.61 3.87
N LYS A 101 -10.73 -1.18 4.54
CA LYS A 101 -10.60 -0.20 5.62
C LYS A 101 -9.85 -0.83 6.79
N ASP A 102 -8.89 -0.11 7.35
CA ASP A 102 -8.05 -0.55 8.47
C ASP A 102 -7.28 -1.86 8.21
N PHE A 103 -7.07 -2.23 6.94
CA PHE A 103 -6.39 -3.47 6.54
C PHE A 103 -7.05 -4.76 7.04
N LYS A 104 -8.31 -4.68 7.49
CA LYS A 104 -9.09 -5.82 7.99
C LYS A 104 -9.93 -6.41 6.87
N LEU A 105 -9.81 -7.73 6.66
CA LEU A 105 -10.60 -8.45 5.65
C LEU A 105 -12.11 -8.35 5.89
N ALA A 106 -12.52 -8.35 7.16
CA ALA A 106 -13.92 -8.15 7.56
C ALA A 106 -14.48 -6.79 7.11
N ASN A 107 -13.61 -5.79 6.93
CA ASN A 107 -13.97 -4.44 6.50
C ASN A 107 -13.86 -4.26 4.98
N CYS A 108 -13.47 -5.29 4.24
CA CYS A 108 -13.61 -5.30 2.79
C CYS A 108 -15.10 -5.40 2.50
N ARG A 109 -15.77 -4.29 2.15
CA ARG A 109 -17.09 -4.41 1.50
C ARG A 109 -16.91 -5.39 0.34
N SER A 110 -17.73 -6.45 0.32
CA SER A 110 -17.80 -7.40 -0.80
C SER A 110 -17.68 -6.60 -2.09
N GLN A 111 -16.70 -6.95 -2.94
CA GLN A 111 -16.31 -6.23 -4.16
C GLN A 111 -17.45 -6.13 -5.21
N GLN A 112 -18.59 -5.55 -4.86
CA GLN A 112 -19.77 -5.56 -5.72
C GLN A 112 -19.73 -4.45 -6.77
N ARG A 113 -18.79 -3.49 -6.71
CA ARG A 113 -18.76 -2.36 -7.66
C ARG A 113 -17.37 -1.77 -7.99
N TYR A 114 -16.28 -2.55 -8.00
CA TYR A 114 -15.00 -2.01 -8.53
C TYR A 114 -14.92 -2.04 -10.08
N ARG A 115 -15.80 -2.81 -10.74
CA ARG A 115 -15.89 -2.81 -12.22
C ARG A 115 -16.37 -1.49 -12.83
N LYS A 116 -16.95 -0.56 -12.05
CA LYS A 116 -17.67 0.61 -12.59
C LYS A 116 -16.92 1.94 -12.59
N ARG A 117 -15.66 2.02 -12.12
CA ARG A 117 -14.93 3.30 -12.02
C ARG A 117 -13.67 3.44 -12.88
N VAL A 118 -13.33 2.43 -13.68
CA VAL A 118 -12.12 2.46 -14.54
C VAL A 118 -12.48 2.34 -16.04
N ILE A 119 -13.77 2.42 -16.40
CA ILE A 119 -14.22 2.40 -17.81
C ILE A 119 -14.77 3.78 -18.24
N ASP A 120 -15.11 4.68 -17.31
CA ASP A 120 -15.68 6.00 -17.61
C ASP A 120 -14.73 7.17 -17.29
N ASN A 121 -13.49 7.12 -17.78
CA ASN A 121 -12.63 8.29 -17.97
C ASN A 121 -11.56 8.01 -19.02
#